data_AF-A0A6G3X5C5-F1
#
_entry.id   AF-A0A6G3X5C5-F1
#
_cell.length_a   1.000
_cell.length_b   1.000
_cell.length_c   1.000
_cell.angle_alpha   90.00
_cell.angle_beta   90.00
_cell.angle_gamma   90.00
#
_symmetry.space_group_name_H-M   'P 1'
#
loop_
_entity.id
_entity.type
_entity.pdbx_description
1 polymer ?
#
loop_
_entity_poly.entity_id
_entity_poly.type
_entity_poly.pdbx_seq_one_letter_code
_entity_poly.pdbx_strand_id
1 'polypeptide(L)' 'LIMRSREEIGQFFEGYEMVEPGLVSMPEWRPDTPQAPEQEDPYAFSGFGGVGRKA' A
#
# COMPACT_ATOMS: atom_id res chain seq x y z
N LEU A 1 -0.34 -0.89 19.84
CA LEU A 1 0.02 -1.01 18.41
C LEU A 1 0.86 0.20 18.04
N ILE A 2 1.93 0.05 17.26
CA ILE A 2 2.80 1.16 16.83
C ILE A 2 2.66 1.28 15.31
N MET A 3 2.41 2.50 14.82
CA MET A 3 2.36 2.79 13.38
C MET A 3 3.78 2.82 12.81
N ARG A 4 3.95 2.27 11.60
CA ARG A 4 5.19 2.36 10.85
C ARG A 4 5.05 3.32 9.68
N SER A 5 6.12 4.01 9.34
CA SER A 5 6.19 4.82 8.13
C SER A 5 6.16 3.92 6.88
N ARG A 6 5.86 4.54 5.73
CA ARG A 6 5.95 3.87 4.43
C ARG A 6 7.34 3.30 4.17
N GLU A 7 8.39 4.00 4.60
CA GLU A 7 9.79 3.59 4.41
C GLU A 7 10.11 2.36 5.26
N GLU A 8 9.71 2.37 6.54
CA GLU A 8 9.87 1.23 7.45
C GLU A 8 9.12 -0.02 6.95
N ILE A 9 7.96 0.18 6.31
CA ILE A 9 7.22 -0.92 5.68
C ILE A 9 7.91 -1.37 4.38
N GLY A 10 8.46 -0.43 3.60
CA GLY A 10 9.21 -0.71 2.37
C GLY A 10 10.39 -1.65 2.59
N GLN A 11 11.04 -1.60 3.75
CA GLN A 11 12.14 -2.49 4.12
C GLN A 11 11.75 -3.98 4.10
N PHE A 12 10.47 -4.32 4.33
CA PHE A 12 10.02 -5.72 4.24
C PHE A 12 10.00 -6.27 2.82
N PHE A 13 10.00 -5.39 1.81
CA PHE A 13 10.01 -5.74 0.40
C PHE A 13 11.42 -5.75 -0.21
N GLU A 14 12.47 -5.53 0.59
CA GLU A 14 13.85 -5.68 0.13
C GLU A 14 14.09 -7.09 -0.43
N GLY A 15 14.65 -7.16 -1.65
CA GLY A 15 14.88 -8.41 -2.36
C GLY A 15 13.67 -8.97 -3.14
N TYR A 16 12.54 -8.26 -3.16
CA TYR A 16 11.38 -8.59 -3.99
C TYR A 16 11.26 -7.64 -5.17
N GLU A 17 10.69 -8.14 -6.27
CA GLU A 17 10.25 -7.30 -7.39
C GLU A 17 8.87 -6.73 -7.03
N MET A 18 8.79 -5.41 -6.86
CA MET A 18 7.52 -4.75 -6.52
C MET A 18 6.56 -4.73 -7.70
N VAL A 19 5.33 -5.15 -7.45
CA VAL A 19 4.24 -5.08 -8.42
C VAL A 19 3.64 -3.69 -8.39
N GLU A 20 3.48 -3.06 -9.56
CA GLU A 20 2.80 -1.77 -9.70
C GLU A 20 1.40 -1.78 -9.06
N PRO A 21 1.05 -0.77 -8.22
CA PRO A 21 1.70 0.55 -8.07
C PRO A 21 2.80 0.62 -6.98
N GLY A 22 3.27 -0.52 -6.48
CA GLY A 22 4.22 -0.60 -5.38
C GLY A 22 3.52 -0.52 -4.01
N LEU A 23 4.16 0.16 -3.06
CA LEU A 23 3.63 0.37 -1.71
C LEU A 23 2.89 1.72 -1.64
N VAL A 24 1.56 1.69 -1.52
CA VAL A 24 0.67 2.87 -1.51
C VAL A 24 -0.32 2.79 -0.35
N SER A 25 -1.15 3.82 -0.13
CA SER A 25 -2.26 3.74 0.83
C SER A 25 -3.22 2.63 0.40
N MET A 26 -3.83 1.91 1.34
CA MET A 26 -4.68 0.76 0.99
C MET A 26 -5.78 1.05 -0.06
N PRO A 27 -6.53 2.17 0.02
CA PRO A 27 -7.52 2.55 -1.00
C PRO A 27 -6.95 2.69 -2.41
N GLU A 28 -5.69 3.08 -2.52
CA GLU A 28 -5.02 3.37 -3.79
C GLU A 28 -4.45 2.11 -4.45
N TRP A 29 -4.43 0.98 -3.75
CA TRP A 29 -3.88 -0.26 -4.28
C TRP A 29 -4.89 -0.96 -5.19
N ARG A 30 -4.70 -0.82 -6.52
CA ARG A 30 -5.52 -1.47 -7.58
C ARG A 30 -7.02 -1.51 -7.25
N PRO A 31 -7.67 -0.34 -7.08
CA PRO A 31 -9.08 -0.29 -6.74
C PRO A 31 -9.94 -0.89 -7.84
N ASP A 32 -11.06 -1.53 -7.47
CA ASP A 32 -12.01 -2.11 -8.42
C ASP A 32 -12.71 -1.04 -9.28
N THR A 33 -12.82 0.19 -8.77
CA THR A 33 -13.37 1.34 -9.50
C THR A 33 -12.51 2.58 -9.29
N PRO A 34 -12.37 3.47 -10.30
CA PRO A 34 -11.54 4.66 -10.20
C PRO A 34 -11.91 5.61 -9.05
N GLN A 35 -13.19 5.62 -8.64
CA GLN A 35 -13.71 6.50 -7.60
C GLN A 35 -13.59 5.92 -6.19
N ALA A 36 -13.13 4.67 -6.03
CA ALA A 36 -13.02 4.05 -4.71
C ALA A 36 -12.10 4.84 -3.76
N PRO A 37 -10.90 5.31 -4.16
CA PRO A 37 -10.04 6.08 -3.26
C PRO A 37 -10.64 7.42 -2.81
N GLU A 38 -11.49 8.03 -3.64
CA GLU A 38 -12.13 9.33 -3.35
C GLU A 38 -13.37 9.20 -2.46
N GLN A 39 -13.99 8.01 -2.45
CA GLN A 39 -15.18 7.70 -1.64
C GLN A 39 -14.82 7.18 -0.24
N GLU A 40 -13.56 6.81 -0.02
CA GLU A 40 -13.07 6.31 1.26
C GLU A 40 -12.57 7.45 2.15
N ASP A 41 -12.91 7.38 3.44
CA ASP A 41 -12.45 8.36 4.43
C ASP A 41 -10.91 8.24 4.57
N PRO A 42 -10.15 9.33 4.31
CA PRO A 42 -8.68 9.32 4.42
C PRO A 42 -8.17 8.91 5.81
N TYR A 43 -9.00 9.03 6.85
CA TYR A 43 -8.69 8.64 8.22
C TYR A 43 -9.16 7.22 8.58
N ALA A 44 -9.97 6.57 7.75
CA ALA A 44 -10.40 5.18 7.99
C ALA A 44 -9.27 4.17 7.83
N PHE A 45 -8.22 4.51 7.07
CA PHE A 45 -7.11 3.62 6.78
C PHE A 45 -5.76 4.23 7.13
N SER A 46 -5.24 3.89 8.30
CA SER A 46 -3.88 4.28 8.72
C SER A 46 -2.77 3.36 8.17
N GLY A 47 -3.05 2.56 7.14
CA GLY A 47 -2.20 1.47 6.66
C GLY A 47 -1.83 1.56 5.18
N PHE A 48 -0.76 0.84 4.81
CA PHE A 48 -0.26 0.75 3.44
C PHE A 48 -0.46 -0.66 2.87
N GLY A 49 -0.69 -0.74 1.55
CA GLY A 49 -0.79 -1.99 0.79
C GLY A 49 0.28 -2.07 -0.30
N GLY A 50 0.86 -3.25 -0.48
CA GLY A 50 1.88 -3.52 -1.51
C GLY A 50 2.09 -5.01 -1.73
N VAL A 51 2.51 -5.39 -2.94
CA VAL A 51 2.77 -6.79 -3.31
C VAL A 51 4.17 -6.91 -3.92
N GLY A 52 4.96 -7.84 -3.38
CA GLY A 52 6.29 -8.18 -3.88
C GLY A 52 6.29 -9.60 -4.44
N ARG A 53 6.87 -9.77 -5.64
CA ARG A 53 7.10 -11.08 -6.24
C ARG A 53 8.52 -11.55 -5.89
N LYS A 54 8.64 -12.81 -5.47
CA LYS A 54 9.93 -13.44 -5.28
C LYS A 54 10.54 -13.77 -6.65
N ALA A 55 11.79 -13.35 -6.84
CA ALA A 55 12.60 -13.72 -8.01
C ALA A 55 12.89 -15.23 -8.04
#